data_AF-A0A9E0L040-F1
#
_entry.id   AF-A0A9E0L040-F1
#
_cell.length_a   1.000
_cell.length_b   1.000
_cell.length_c   1.000
_cell.angle_alpha   90.00
_cell.angle_beta   90.00
_cell.angle_gamma   90.00
#
_symmetry.space_group_name_H-M   'P 1'
#
loop_
_entity.id
_entity.type
_entity.pdbx_description
1 polymer ?
#
loop_
_entity_poly.entity_id
_entity_poly.type
_entity_poly.pdbx_seq_one_letter_code
_entity_poly.pdbx_strand_id
1 'polypeptide(L)'
;MSLQLVLKEKMSGWIAFNPDSGFPEGRHSFVLNVDAVTEELFSFGTQRRCSGQVEFGAVHAPVPVQGELVLQLTGPSYDLHFSLEGVGDIQVTGRKTYDIRNLLESMITLPLIVYRNSQVIGEAELVYRDSVLTFPLKALRLRMG
;
A
#
# COMPACT_ATOMS: atom_id res chain seq x y z
N MET A 1 16.95 15.95 -20.66
CA MET A 1 15.54 15.59 -20.44
C MET A 1 15.51 14.23 -19.77
N SER A 2 15.08 14.15 -18.52
CA SER A 2 14.98 12.90 -17.75
C SER A 2 13.55 12.39 -17.85
N LEU A 3 13.38 11.13 -18.25
CA LEU A 3 12.08 10.48 -18.33
C LEU A 3 11.70 10.00 -16.92
N GLN A 4 10.58 10.50 -16.38
CA GLN A 4 10.08 10.05 -15.08
C GLN A 4 8.92 9.08 -15.29
N LEU A 5 9.01 7.94 -14.61
CA LEU A 5 7.98 6.92 -14.55
C LEU A 5 7.20 7.12 -13.25
N VAL A 6 5.88 7.18 -13.36
CA VAL A 6 4.99 7.17 -12.20
C VAL A 6 4.36 5.79 -12.13
N LEU A 7 4.53 5.10 -11.00
CA LEU A 7 3.83 3.88 -10.64
C LEU A 7 2.58 4.25 -9.85
N LYS A 8 1.40 3.98 -10.43
CA LYS A 8 0.11 4.17 -9.77
C LYS A 8 -0.42 2.86 -9.25
N GLU A 9 -0.70 2.79 -7.96
CA GLU A 9 -1.22 1.58 -7.33
C GLU A 9 -2.54 1.87 -6.62
N LYS A 10 -3.55 1.09 -7.01
CA LYS A 10 -4.88 1.10 -6.39
C LYS A 10 -5.19 -0.26 -5.82
N MET A 11 -5.40 -0.30 -4.52
CA MET A 11 -5.66 -1.51 -3.77
C MET A 11 -6.86 -1.31 -2.85
N SER A 12 -7.57 -2.37 -2.55
CA SER A 12 -8.66 -2.34 -1.58
C SER A 12 -8.77 -3.65 -0.85
N GLY A 13 -9.21 -3.60 0.39
CA GLY A 13 -9.59 -4.77 1.16
C GLY A 13 -10.08 -4.32 2.50
N TRP A 14 -9.45 -4.81 3.56
CA TRP A 14 -9.90 -4.58 4.91
C TRP A 14 -8.74 -4.26 5.85
N ILE A 15 -9.06 -3.59 6.94
CA ILE A 15 -8.21 -3.36 8.10
C ILE A 15 -8.97 -3.80 9.35
N ALA A 16 -8.28 -4.48 10.27
CA ALA A 16 -8.82 -4.90 11.55
C ALA A 16 -7.86 -4.49 12.66
N PHE A 17 -8.41 -3.95 13.74
CA PHE A 17 -7.63 -3.57 14.91
C PHE A 17 -7.76 -4.63 16.02
N ASN A 18 -6.71 -4.72 16.83
CA ASN A 18 -6.69 -5.60 18.00
C ASN A 18 -7.74 -5.11 19.03
N PRO A 19 -8.38 -6.01 19.80
CA PRO A 19 -9.37 -5.62 20.81
C PRO A 19 -8.86 -4.57 21.81
N ASP A 20 -7.60 -4.70 22.21
CA ASP A 20 -6.96 -3.81 23.21
C ASP A 20 -6.46 -2.47 22.62
N SER A 21 -6.65 -2.24 21.32
CA SER A 21 -6.15 -1.05 20.62
C SER A 21 -6.95 0.22 20.91
N GLY A 22 -8.17 0.08 21.46
CA GLY A 22 -9.10 1.18 21.67
C GLY A 22 -9.81 1.65 20.40
N PHE A 23 -9.76 0.86 19.31
CA PHE A 23 -10.39 1.15 18.02
C PHE A 23 -11.59 0.24 17.75
N PRO A 24 -12.47 0.62 16.79
CA PRO A 24 -13.65 -0.17 16.48
C PRO A 24 -13.29 -1.60 16.08
N GLU A 25 -13.87 -2.57 16.78
CA GLU A 25 -13.67 -3.99 16.50
C GLU A 25 -14.19 -4.37 15.10
N GLY A 26 -13.65 -5.47 14.56
CA GLY A 26 -14.04 -6.03 13.28
C GLY A 26 -13.24 -5.52 12.08
N ARG A 27 -13.67 -5.95 10.90
CA ARG A 27 -13.04 -5.60 9.62
C ARG A 27 -13.71 -4.37 9.02
N HIS A 28 -12.92 -3.34 8.76
CA HIS A 28 -13.35 -2.09 8.13
C HIS A 28 -12.82 -2.01 6.71
N SER A 29 -13.60 -1.42 5.80
CA SER A 29 -13.14 -1.18 4.43
C SER A 29 -11.88 -0.33 4.44
N PHE A 30 -10.88 -0.75 3.67
CA PHE A 30 -9.62 -0.02 3.53
C PHE A 30 -9.24 0.06 2.05
N VAL A 31 -9.05 1.28 1.55
CA VAL A 31 -8.64 1.53 0.16
C VAL A 31 -7.37 2.36 0.17
N LEU A 32 -6.38 1.93 -0.60
CA LEU A 32 -5.10 2.59 -0.76
C LEU A 32 -4.93 3.01 -2.22
N ASN A 33 -4.69 4.29 -2.45
CA ASN A 33 -4.32 4.83 -3.75
C ASN A 33 -3.00 5.57 -3.60
N VAL A 34 -1.89 5.04 -4.15
CA VAL A 34 -0.56 5.66 -4.05
C VAL A 34 0.11 5.79 -5.40
N ASP A 35 0.83 6.90 -5.56
CA ASP A 35 1.73 7.15 -6.67
C ASP A 35 3.18 7.13 -6.18
N ALA A 36 4.05 6.39 -6.84
CA ALA A 36 5.50 6.40 -6.60
C ALA A 36 6.23 6.88 -7.87
N VAL A 37 7.16 7.83 -7.72
CA VAL A 37 7.95 8.36 -8.85
C VAL A 37 9.30 7.65 -8.89
N THR A 38 9.72 7.23 -10.08
CA THR A 38 11.01 6.58 -10.30
C THR A 38 11.60 6.99 -11.65
N GLU A 39 12.92 7.14 -11.72
CA GLU A 39 13.62 7.37 -12.98
C GLU A 39 13.89 6.05 -13.72
N GLU A 40 13.90 4.94 -12.97
CA GLU A 40 14.21 3.60 -13.46
C GLU A 40 13.21 2.57 -12.90
N LEU A 41 12.53 1.83 -13.79
CA LEU A 41 11.52 0.83 -13.40
C LEU A 41 12.14 -0.41 -12.73
N PHE A 42 13.33 -0.80 -13.18
CA PHE A 42 13.97 -2.07 -12.83
C PHE A 42 15.04 -1.95 -11.73
N SER A 43 15.15 -0.81 -11.05
CA SER A 43 16.04 -0.66 -9.89
C SER A 43 15.41 -1.35 -8.68
N PHE A 44 15.54 -2.68 -8.66
CA PHE A 44 15.08 -3.51 -7.57
C PHE A 44 15.91 -3.21 -6.31
N GLY A 45 15.24 -3.13 -5.15
CA GLY A 45 15.89 -2.81 -3.87
C GLY A 45 16.03 -1.32 -3.56
N THR A 46 15.76 -0.42 -4.51
CA THR A 46 15.80 1.03 -4.26
C THR A 46 14.51 1.51 -3.56
N GLN A 47 14.66 2.27 -2.48
CA GLN A 47 13.58 3.01 -1.82
C GLN A 47 13.07 4.14 -2.70
N ARG A 48 11.76 4.14 -2.96
CA ARG A 48 11.05 5.17 -3.72
C ARG A 48 10.07 5.84 -2.80
N ARG A 49 10.06 7.17 -2.77
CA ARG A 49 9.01 7.90 -2.08
C ARG A 49 7.68 7.69 -2.81
N CYS A 50 6.65 7.38 -2.05
CA CYS A 50 5.28 7.31 -2.54
C CYS A 50 4.36 8.20 -1.72
N SER A 51 3.32 8.69 -2.37
CA SER A 51 2.30 9.52 -1.73
C SER A 51 0.95 9.31 -2.39
N GLY A 52 -0.14 9.54 -1.67
CA GLY A 52 -1.47 9.42 -2.23
C GLY A 52 -2.55 9.60 -1.17
N GLN A 53 -3.58 8.77 -1.24
CA GLN A 53 -4.72 8.83 -0.33
C GLN A 53 -5.12 7.45 0.17
N VAL A 54 -5.58 7.38 1.42
CA VAL A 54 -6.27 6.21 1.98
C VAL A 54 -7.70 6.56 2.34
N GLU A 55 -8.59 5.61 2.13
CA GLU A 55 -9.99 5.67 2.58
C GLU A 55 -10.19 4.58 3.62
N PHE A 56 -10.81 4.95 4.74
CA PHE A 56 -11.06 4.07 5.88
C PHE A 56 -12.56 4.07 6.22
N GLY A 57 -13.16 2.89 6.29
CA GLY A 57 -14.59 2.74 6.57
C GLY A 57 -15.50 3.38 5.51
N ALA A 58 -16.81 3.45 5.81
CA ALA A 58 -17.81 4.00 4.88
C ALA A 58 -18.03 5.52 5.04
N VAL A 59 -17.39 6.15 6.03
CA VAL A 59 -17.80 7.49 6.51
C VAL A 59 -16.66 8.51 6.48
N HIS A 60 -15.40 8.09 6.36
CA HIS A 60 -14.28 9.02 6.42
C HIS A 60 -13.91 9.54 5.03
N ALA A 61 -13.61 10.84 4.97
CA ALA A 61 -13.01 11.44 3.79
C ALA A 61 -11.63 10.83 3.52
N PRO A 62 -11.18 10.77 2.25
CA PRO A 62 -9.83 10.31 1.94
C PRO A 62 -8.78 11.14 2.69
N VAL A 63 -7.86 10.47 3.38
CA VAL A 63 -6.75 11.14 4.09
C VAL A 63 -5.44 10.98 3.33
N PRO A 64 -4.54 11.97 3.37
CA PRO A 64 -3.25 11.87 2.69
C PRO A 64 -2.39 10.78 3.34
N VAL A 65 -1.70 10.00 2.51
CA VAL A 65 -0.69 9.01 2.92
C VAL A 65 0.65 9.33 2.26
N GLN A 66 1.73 9.10 2.99
CA GLN A 66 3.10 9.25 2.50
C GLN A 66 3.96 8.09 3.00
N GLY A 67 5.01 7.76 2.28
CA GLY A 67 5.92 6.73 2.73
C GLY A 67 6.86 6.28 1.64
N GLU A 68 7.23 5.00 1.73
CA GLU A 68 8.20 4.38 0.86
C GLU A 68 7.69 3.08 0.25
N LEU A 69 8.09 2.88 -1.01
CA LEU A 69 7.89 1.67 -1.78
C LEU A 69 9.27 1.14 -2.21
N VAL A 70 9.52 -0.14 -1.96
CA VAL A 70 10.66 -0.86 -2.51
C VAL A 70 10.14 -1.98 -3.39
N LEU A 71 10.53 -1.97 -4.66
CA LEU A 71 10.24 -3.08 -5.58
C LEU A 71 11.33 -4.15 -5.43
N GLN A 72 10.94 -5.38 -5.11
CA GLN A 72 11.83 -6.53 -5.07
C GLN A 72 11.35 -7.60 -6.03
N LEU A 73 12.25 -8.50 -6.46
CA LEU A 73 11.88 -9.63 -7.32
C LEU A 73 10.84 -10.55 -6.68
N THR A 74 10.84 -10.62 -5.36
CA THR A 74 9.88 -11.41 -4.57
C THR A 74 8.56 -10.67 -4.32
N GLY A 75 8.45 -9.39 -4.69
CA GLY A 75 7.27 -8.56 -4.48
C GLY A 75 7.60 -7.18 -3.92
N PRO A 76 6.67 -6.22 -3.99
CA PRO A 76 6.84 -4.90 -3.38
C PRO A 76 6.79 -4.97 -1.85
N SER A 77 7.51 -4.06 -1.20
CA SER A 77 7.33 -3.75 0.21
C SER A 77 6.99 -2.28 0.42
N TYR A 78 6.12 -2.04 1.39
CA TYR A 78 5.55 -0.75 1.73
C TYR A 78 5.87 -0.39 3.17
N ASP A 79 6.16 0.88 3.37
CA ASP A 79 6.16 1.54 4.66
C ASP A 79 5.40 2.86 4.52
N LEU A 80 4.19 2.93 5.04
CA LEU A 80 3.25 4.03 4.77
C LEU A 80 2.76 4.66 6.07
N HIS A 81 2.67 5.97 6.07
CA HIS A 81 2.27 6.79 7.21
C HIS A 81 1.10 7.70 6.83
N PHE A 82 0.09 7.72 7.69
CA PHE A 82 -1.08 8.58 7.57
C PHE A 82 -1.71 8.81 8.94
N SER A 83 -2.55 9.84 9.04
CA SER A 83 -3.27 10.17 10.28
C SER A 83 -4.76 9.96 10.07
N LEU A 84 -5.40 9.17 10.92
CA LEU A 84 -6.84 8.96 10.91
C LEU A 84 -7.49 9.77 12.05
N GLU A 85 -8.58 10.45 11.74
CA GLU A 85 -9.35 11.17 12.76
C GLU A 85 -9.87 10.19 13.82
N GLY A 86 -9.68 10.52 15.11
CA GLY A 86 -10.03 9.66 16.24
C GLY A 86 -9.03 8.54 16.54
N VAL A 87 -8.09 8.24 15.63
CA VAL A 87 -7.06 7.18 15.80
C VAL A 87 -5.67 7.77 16.01
N GLY A 88 -5.36 8.86 15.30
CA GLY A 88 -4.05 9.52 15.29
C GLY A 88 -3.13 8.95 14.22
N ASP A 89 -1.82 9.12 14.42
CA ASP A 89 -0.81 8.70 13.46
C ASP A 89 -0.64 7.19 13.43
N ILE A 90 -0.69 6.64 12.22
CA ILE A 90 -0.62 5.22 11.93
C ILE A 90 0.51 4.99 10.95
N GLN A 91 1.23 3.90 11.17
CA GLN A 91 2.15 3.33 10.21
C GLN A 91 1.60 1.98 9.77
N VAL A 92 1.55 1.71 8.47
CA VAL A 92 1.27 0.38 7.93
C VAL A 92 2.48 -0.10 7.15
N THR A 93 2.96 -1.30 7.49
CA THR A 93 4.11 -1.90 6.82
C THR A 93 3.73 -3.26 6.27
N GLY A 94 4.21 -3.61 5.09
CA GLY A 94 4.07 -4.98 4.62
C GLY A 94 4.99 -5.29 3.46
N ARG A 95 5.27 -6.58 3.30
CA ARG A 95 6.06 -7.10 2.19
C ARG A 95 5.31 -8.23 1.54
N LYS A 96 5.17 -8.12 0.23
CA LYS A 96 4.67 -9.20 -0.61
C LYS A 96 5.77 -10.21 -0.88
N THR A 97 5.44 -11.50 -0.79
CA THR A 97 6.32 -12.60 -1.19
C THR A 97 5.53 -13.48 -2.17
N TYR A 98 6.01 -13.62 -3.39
CA TYR A 98 5.40 -14.52 -4.37
C TYR A 98 5.61 -15.98 -3.96
N ASP A 99 4.52 -16.69 -3.75
CA ASP A 99 4.51 -18.13 -3.53
C ASP A 99 4.21 -18.83 -4.85
N ILE A 100 5.16 -19.62 -5.36
CA ILE A 100 5.01 -20.35 -6.63
C ILE A 100 3.80 -21.30 -6.60
N ARG A 101 3.42 -21.82 -5.42
CA ARG A 101 2.27 -22.73 -5.28
C ARG A 101 0.92 -22.00 -5.30
N ASN A 102 0.90 -20.75 -4.82
CA ASN A 102 -0.29 -19.90 -4.77
C ASN A 102 -0.04 -18.58 -5.52
N LEU A 103 0.53 -18.68 -6.72
CA LEU A 103 1.11 -17.53 -7.42
C LEU A 103 0.07 -16.44 -7.68
N LEU A 104 -1.14 -16.79 -8.11
CA LEU A 104 -2.19 -15.82 -8.40
C LEU A 104 -2.60 -15.03 -7.14
N GLU A 105 -2.87 -15.73 -6.04
CA GLU A 105 -3.29 -15.10 -4.78
C GLU A 105 -2.16 -14.26 -4.20
N SER A 106 -0.95 -14.81 -4.11
CA SER A 106 0.25 -14.10 -3.68
C SER A 106 0.70 -12.99 -4.64
N MET A 107 0.12 -12.88 -5.83
CA MET A 107 0.31 -11.77 -6.77
C MET A 107 -0.72 -10.65 -6.59
N ILE A 108 -1.85 -10.89 -5.93
CA ILE A 108 -2.93 -9.89 -5.80
C ILE A 108 -3.17 -9.46 -4.37
N THR A 109 -2.77 -10.22 -3.36
CA THR A 109 -2.91 -9.80 -1.95
C THR A 109 -1.66 -9.05 -1.48
N LEU A 110 -1.85 -8.17 -0.51
CA LEU A 110 -0.82 -7.44 0.21
C LEU A 110 -1.20 -7.45 1.70
N PRO A 111 -0.59 -8.32 2.50
CA PRO A 111 -0.74 -8.28 3.95
C PRO A 111 0.08 -7.11 4.52
N LEU A 112 -0.51 -6.38 5.46
CA LEU A 112 0.07 -5.24 6.14
C LEU A 112 -0.11 -5.42 7.66
N ILE A 113 0.90 -4.99 8.41
CA ILE A 113 0.84 -4.85 9.86
C ILE A 113 0.63 -3.38 10.18
N VAL A 114 -0.29 -3.10 11.10
CA VAL A 114 -0.68 -1.75 11.50
C VAL A 114 -0.01 -1.41 12.83
N TYR A 115 0.69 -0.29 12.87
CA TYR A 115 1.41 0.21 14.03
C TYR A 115 0.91 1.59 14.45
N ARG A 116 0.96 1.82 15.77
CA ARG A 116 0.85 3.14 16.38
C ARG A 116 1.91 3.25 17.45
N ASN A 117 2.72 4.31 17.43
CA ASN A 117 3.85 4.49 18.37
C ASN A 117 4.75 3.24 18.46
N SER A 118 5.06 2.62 17.32
CA SER A 118 5.86 1.38 17.20
C SER A 118 5.24 0.13 17.86
N GLN A 119 3.99 0.17 18.31
CA GLN A 119 3.26 -0.99 18.80
C GLN A 119 2.30 -1.51 17.73
N VAL A 120 2.22 -2.83 17.59
CA VAL A 120 1.25 -3.46 16.67
C VAL A 120 -0.15 -3.29 17.24
N ILE A 121 -1.01 -2.63 16.47
CA ILE A 121 -2.40 -2.38 16.85
C ILE A 121 -3.41 -3.09 15.94
N GLY A 122 -2.94 -3.81 14.91
CA GLY A 122 -3.81 -4.53 14.00
C GLY A 122 -3.12 -5.04 12.74
N GLU A 123 -3.94 -5.48 11.80
CA GLU A 123 -3.54 -6.01 10.51
C GLU A 123 -4.47 -5.49 9.40
N ALA A 124 -3.95 -5.44 8.18
CA ALA A 124 -4.76 -5.14 7.01
C ALA A 124 -4.38 -6.09 5.87
N GLU A 125 -5.35 -6.37 5.02
CA GLU A 125 -5.14 -7.13 3.80
C GLU A 125 -5.77 -6.35 2.65
N LEU A 126 -4.93 -6.01 1.68
CA LEU A 126 -5.33 -5.29 0.49
C LEU A 126 -5.24 -6.20 -0.74
N VAL A 127 -6.14 -6.00 -1.69
CA VAL A 127 -6.12 -6.67 -2.99
C VAL A 127 -5.95 -5.64 -4.10
N TYR A 128 -5.03 -5.88 -5.05
CA TYR A 128 -4.88 -5.05 -6.24
C TYR A 128 -6.15 -5.10 -7.08
N ARG A 129 -6.74 -3.94 -7.40
CA ARG A 129 -7.98 -3.88 -8.20
C ARG A 129 -7.75 -3.93 -9.71
N ASP A 130 -6.52 -3.74 -10.17
CA ASP A 130 -6.19 -3.80 -11.60
C ASP A 130 -5.81 -5.22 -12.05
N SER A 131 -6.05 -5.50 -13.34
CA SER A 131 -5.80 -6.83 -13.92
C SER A 131 -4.33 -7.24 -13.70
N VAL A 132 -4.13 -8.39 -13.06
CA VAL A 132 -2.82 -8.98 -12.67
C VAL A 132 -1.79 -8.96 -13.82
N LEU A 133 -2.26 -9.17 -15.04
CA LEU A 133 -1.45 -9.20 -16.27
C LEU A 133 -1.13 -7.81 -16.85
N THR A 134 -1.95 -6.80 -16.54
CA THR A 134 -1.76 -5.43 -17.04
C THR A 134 -1.20 -4.50 -15.97
N PHE A 135 -1.14 -4.92 -14.72
CA PHE A 135 -0.65 -4.15 -13.58
C PHE A 135 0.73 -3.51 -13.84
N PRO A 136 1.77 -4.25 -14.27
CA PRO A 136 3.07 -3.62 -14.52
C PRO A 136 3.02 -2.60 -15.67
N LEU A 137 2.10 -2.74 -16.64
CA LEU A 137 2.02 -1.87 -17.82
C LEU A 137 1.08 -0.66 -17.66
N LYS A 138 0.02 -0.78 -16.84
CA LYS A 138 -0.96 0.29 -16.57
C LYS A 138 -0.57 1.18 -15.41
N ALA A 139 0.12 0.62 -14.42
CA ALA A 139 0.65 1.40 -13.30
C ALA A 139 1.67 2.43 -13.80
N LEU A 140 2.33 2.17 -14.94
CA LEU A 140 3.29 3.05 -15.58
C LEU A 140 2.62 4.13 -16.43
N ARG A 141 2.74 5.39 -16.00
CA ARG A 141 2.54 6.54 -16.89
C ARG A 141 3.85 7.28 -17.11
N LEU A 142 4.18 7.51 -18.37
CA LEU A 142 5.26 8.43 -18.76
C LEU A 142 4.76 9.85 -18.53
N ARG A 143 5.48 10.63 -17.74
CA ARG A 143 5.24 12.07 -17.61
C ARG A 143 6.44 12.79 -18.20
N MET A 144 6.21 13.65 -19.21
CA MET A 144 7.23 14.60 -19.63
C MET A 144 7.31 15.72 -18.59
N GLY A 145 8.49 15.92 -18.03
CA GLY A 145 8.84 17.06 -17.18
C GLY A 145 9.43 18.20 -17.98
#